data_AF-A0A8T5T7F1-F1
#
_entry.id   AF-A0A8T5T7F1-F1
#
_cell.length_a   1.000
_cell.length_b   1.000
_cell.length_c   1.000
_cell.angle_alpha   90.00
_cell.angle_beta   90.00
_cell.angle_gamma   90.00
#
_symmetry.space_group_name_H-M   'P 1'
#
loop_
_entity.id
_entity.type
_entity.pdbx_description
1 polymer ?
#
loop_
_entity_poly.entity_id
_entity_poly.type
_entity_poly.pdbx_seq_one_letter_code
_entity_poly.pdbx_strand_id
1 'polypeptide(L)'
;MKKLGELNLKSITLIQITVALVISLIFQFIIPLAWQPLDAFEAGKLIHHGDVGTNIIIFSVSQWYFSLAISWHLKRDNKYINNFIVYCIPGLSSIIFIEFFYYGLYYDYIHIVPFVTTIFIITKKNSTLLPKHGIPNFIIVTIWLFSVYFLRLAYFNSPLIEYFLRWVITSIANFGTWCLILIMHKKRIKKKGNSSEF
;
A
#
# COMPACT_ATOMS: atom_id res chain seq x y z
N MET A 1 18.75 20.72 -16.62
CA MET A 1 17.80 20.02 -15.72
C MET A 1 18.52 19.72 -14.41
N LYS A 2 17.88 19.95 -13.25
CA LYS A 2 18.47 19.60 -11.93
C LYS A 2 18.52 18.10 -11.73
N LYS A 3 19.56 17.58 -11.06
CA LYS A 3 19.63 16.15 -10.70
C LYS A 3 18.64 15.85 -9.56
N LEU A 4 18.13 14.62 -9.50
CA LEU A 4 17.13 14.23 -8.49
C LEU A 4 17.62 14.43 -7.04
N GLY A 5 18.93 14.35 -6.81
CA GLY A 5 19.57 14.60 -5.52
C GLY A 5 19.58 16.08 -5.09
N GLU A 6 19.38 17.02 -6.02
CA GLU A 6 19.39 18.47 -5.78
C GLU A 6 17.97 19.03 -5.53
N LEU A 7 16.95 18.19 -5.72
CA LEU A 7 15.56 18.57 -5.49
C LEU A 7 15.21 18.49 -4.01
N ASN A 8 14.34 19.39 -3.56
CA ASN A 8 13.80 19.31 -2.20
C ASN A 8 12.90 18.07 -2.04
N LEU A 9 12.69 17.65 -0.79
CA LEU A 9 11.92 16.45 -0.49
C LEU A 9 10.47 16.50 -1.02
N LYS A 10 9.83 17.68 -1.05
CA LYS A 10 8.46 17.83 -1.55
C LYS A 10 8.41 17.53 -3.05
N SER A 11 9.31 18.11 -3.83
CA SER A 11 9.42 17.86 -5.28
C SER A 11 9.70 16.40 -5.59
N ILE A 12 10.61 15.76 -4.84
CA ILE A 12 10.88 14.33 -5.01
C ILE A 12 9.64 13.50 -4.67
N THR A 13 8.91 13.85 -3.60
CA THR A 13 7.66 13.17 -3.24
C THR A 13 6.64 13.26 -4.37
N LEU A 14 6.46 14.44 -4.95
CA LEU A 14 5.55 14.63 -6.08
C LEU A 14 5.97 13.78 -7.28
N ILE A 15 7.26 13.74 -7.62
CA ILE A 15 7.79 12.88 -8.70
C ILE A 15 7.48 11.41 -8.42
N GLN A 16 7.70 10.92 -7.19
CA GLN A 16 7.40 9.53 -6.81
C GLN A 16 5.90 9.21 -6.91
N ILE A 17 5.03 10.16 -6.54
CA ILE A 17 3.58 10.01 -6.69
C ILE A 17 3.19 10.01 -8.18
N THR A 18 3.74 10.91 -8.98
CA THR A 18 3.48 10.96 -10.43
C THR A 18 3.95 9.69 -11.12
N VAL A 19 5.13 9.17 -10.78
CA VAL A 19 5.63 7.90 -11.33
C VAL A 19 4.74 6.74 -10.88
N ALA A 20 4.30 6.70 -9.62
CA ALA A 20 3.36 5.69 -9.17
C ALA A 20 2.03 5.77 -9.93
N LEU A 21 1.50 6.96 -10.17
CA LEU A 21 0.30 7.16 -10.99
C LEU A 21 0.50 6.64 -12.41
N VAL A 22 1.62 6.98 -13.05
CA VAL A 22 1.94 6.48 -14.40
C VAL A 22 2.03 4.95 -14.42
N ILE A 23 2.68 4.33 -13.43
CA ILE A 23 2.71 2.87 -13.30
C ILE A 23 1.29 2.32 -13.16
N SER A 24 0.46 2.86 -12.27
CA SER A 24 -0.93 2.44 -12.11
C SER A 24 -1.75 2.58 -13.40
N LEU A 25 -1.53 3.63 -14.19
CA LEU A 25 -2.19 3.82 -15.49
C LEU A 25 -1.69 2.81 -16.54
N ILE A 26 -0.39 2.51 -16.58
CA ILE A 26 0.17 1.46 -17.45
C ILE A 26 -0.47 0.11 -17.11
N PHE A 27 -0.62 -0.19 -15.82
CA PHE A 27 -1.32 -1.40 -15.35
C PHE A 27 -2.77 -1.45 -15.77
N GLN A 28 -3.46 -0.32 -15.74
CA GLN A 28 -4.85 -0.24 -16.19
C GLN A 28 -4.98 -0.42 -17.71
N PHE A 29 -4.13 0.21 -18.52
CA PHE A 29 -4.42 0.40 -19.95
C PHE A 29 -3.52 -0.40 -20.91
N ILE A 30 -2.37 -0.89 -20.46
CA ILE A 30 -1.34 -1.44 -21.37
C ILE A 30 -1.11 -2.93 -21.14
N ILE A 31 -1.34 -3.46 -19.93
CA ILE A 31 -1.03 -4.85 -19.59
C ILE A 31 -2.35 -5.64 -19.55
N PRO A 32 -2.72 -6.37 -20.61
CA PRO A 32 -3.98 -7.09 -20.66
C PRO A 32 -3.86 -8.43 -19.90
N LEU A 33 -4.97 -8.86 -19.31
CA LEU A 33 -5.31 -10.24 -18.93
C LEU A 33 -4.52 -10.92 -17.79
N ALA A 34 -3.28 -10.53 -17.46
CA ALA A 34 -2.51 -11.23 -16.42
C ALA A 34 -2.89 -10.82 -14.96
N TRP A 35 -3.75 -9.83 -14.76
CA TRP A 35 -3.93 -9.12 -13.47
C TRP A 35 -5.38 -8.99 -13.00
N GLN A 36 -6.31 -9.69 -13.65
CA GLN A 36 -7.67 -9.87 -13.12
C GLN A 36 -7.92 -11.33 -12.70
N PRO A 37 -7.08 -11.94 -11.84
CA PRO A 37 -7.37 -13.26 -11.32
C PRO A 37 -8.74 -13.30 -10.63
N LEU A 38 -9.15 -12.20 -9.98
CA LEU A 38 -10.48 -12.08 -9.40
C LEU A 38 -11.58 -12.08 -10.46
N ASP A 39 -11.53 -11.21 -11.47
CA ASP A 39 -12.61 -11.17 -12.46
C ASP A 39 -12.67 -12.53 -13.19
N ALA A 40 -11.53 -13.14 -13.51
CA ALA A 40 -11.48 -14.44 -14.17
C ALA A 40 -12.01 -15.57 -13.27
N PHE A 41 -11.87 -15.44 -11.95
CA PHE A 41 -12.47 -16.33 -10.96
C PHE A 41 -13.99 -16.14 -10.86
N GLU A 42 -14.47 -14.90 -10.81
CA GLU A 42 -15.89 -14.58 -10.62
C GLU A 42 -16.74 -14.75 -11.89
N ALA A 43 -16.22 -14.37 -13.05
CA ALA A 43 -16.95 -14.32 -14.32
C ALA A 43 -16.43 -15.31 -15.39
N GLY A 44 -15.36 -16.06 -15.09
CA GLY A 44 -14.81 -17.11 -15.96
C GLY A 44 -13.70 -16.63 -16.91
N LYS A 45 -13.08 -17.57 -17.63
CA LYS A 45 -11.85 -17.34 -18.42
C LYS A 45 -12.05 -16.53 -19.72
N LEU A 46 -13.27 -16.18 -20.08
CA LEU A 46 -13.63 -15.54 -21.37
C LEU A 46 -13.89 -14.04 -21.25
N ILE A 47 -13.72 -13.46 -20.07
CA ILE A 47 -13.85 -12.01 -19.88
C ILE A 47 -12.66 -11.25 -20.44
N HIS A 48 -12.94 -10.05 -20.94
CA HIS A 48 -11.97 -9.09 -21.41
C HIS A 48 -11.94 -7.86 -20.49
N HIS A 49 -10.78 -7.21 -20.46
CA HIS A 49 -10.61 -5.99 -19.69
C HIS A 49 -11.55 -4.89 -20.20
N GLY A 50 -12.38 -4.33 -19.33
CA GLY A 50 -13.36 -3.31 -19.69
C GLY A 50 -14.74 -3.85 -20.05
N ASP A 51 -14.95 -5.17 -19.98
CA ASP A 51 -16.27 -5.77 -20.08
C ASP A 51 -17.18 -5.24 -18.96
N VAL A 52 -18.48 -5.11 -19.28
CA VAL A 52 -19.47 -4.62 -18.33
C VAL A 52 -19.51 -5.54 -17.10
N GLY A 53 -19.19 -4.99 -15.93
CA GLY A 53 -19.09 -5.73 -14.68
C GLY A 53 -17.67 -6.10 -14.24
N THR A 54 -16.64 -5.83 -15.07
CA THR A 54 -15.23 -6.02 -14.68
C THR A 54 -14.71 -4.86 -13.84
N ASN A 55 -13.70 -5.14 -13.00
CA ASN A 55 -13.18 -4.18 -12.05
C ASN A 55 -12.19 -3.21 -12.68
N ILE A 56 -12.25 -1.93 -12.29
CA ILE A 56 -11.26 -0.93 -12.66
C ILE A 56 -10.05 -1.05 -11.71
N ILE A 57 -8.98 -1.66 -12.22
CA ILE A 57 -7.74 -2.02 -11.50
C ILE A 57 -7.06 -0.80 -10.86
N ILE A 58 -7.17 0.40 -11.43
CA ILE A 58 -6.58 1.63 -10.87
C ILE A 58 -7.13 1.99 -9.48
N PHE A 59 -8.22 1.39 -9.04
CA PHE A 59 -8.75 1.62 -7.69
C PHE A 59 -8.37 0.54 -6.70
N SER A 60 -7.67 -0.52 -7.12
CA SER A 60 -7.22 -1.56 -6.21
C SER A 60 -6.12 -1.01 -5.29
N VAL A 61 -6.28 -1.28 -4.00
CA VAL A 61 -5.31 -0.87 -2.96
C VAL A 61 -3.94 -1.49 -3.27
N SER A 62 -3.93 -2.77 -3.62
CA SER A 62 -2.73 -3.54 -3.91
C SER A 62 -1.92 -2.98 -5.09
N GLN A 63 -2.60 -2.52 -6.16
CA GLN A 63 -1.95 -1.92 -7.32
C GLN A 63 -1.20 -0.64 -6.95
N TRP A 64 -1.83 0.23 -6.18
CA TRP A 64 -1.16 1.46 -5.79
C TRP A 64 0.01 1.24 -4.85
N TYR A 65 -0.07 0.22 -4.01
CA TYR A 65 1.05 -0.15 -3.15
C TYR A 65 2.21 -0.66 -3.98
N PHE A 66 1.92 -1.48 -5.00
CA PHE A 66 2.91 -1.92 -5.98
C PHE A 66 3.56 -0.72 -6.68
N SER A 67 2.75 0.19 -7.23
CA SER A 67 3.21 1.40 -7.90
C SER A 67 4.08 2.29 -7.00
N LEU A 68 3.68 2.49 -5.73
CA LEU A 68 4.45 3.27 -4.75
C LEU A 68 5.72 2.55 -4.29
N ALA A 69 5.71 1.23 -4.18
CA ALA A 69 6.88 0.43 -3.85
C ALA A 69 7.93 0.47 -4.98
N ILE A 70 7.49 0.48 -6.25
CA ILE A 70 8.40 0.71 -7.38
C ILE A 70 8.95 2.13 -7.34
N SER A 71 8.09 3.14 -7.25
CA SER A 71 8.53 4.55 -7.29
C SER A 71 9.38 4.94 -6.07
N TRP A 72 9.24 4.21 -4.96
CA TRP A 72 10.10 4.34 -3.78
C TRP A 72 11.59 4.20 -4.11
N HIS A 73 11.96 3.37 -5.09
CA HIS A 73 13.36 3.17 -5.48
C HIS A 73 14.04 4.45 -6.02
N LEU A 74 13.29 5.45 -6.49
CA LEU A 74 13.82 6.75 -6.92
C LEU A 74 14.46 7.53 -5.76
N LYS A 75 13.87 7.46 -4.56
CA LYS A 75 14.42 8.08 -3.34
C LYS A 75 13.97 7.34 -2.08
N ARG A 76 14.83 6.45 -1.60
CA ARG A 76 14.55 5.52 -0.48
C ARG A 76 14.44 6.17 0.91
N ASP A 77 14.93 7.40 1.06
CA ASP A 77 14.90 8.14 2.33
C ASP A 77 13.68 9.07 2.45
N ASN A 78 12.71 8.95 1.55
CA ASN A 78 11.52 9.78 1.60
C ASN A 78 10.59 9.37 2.76
N LYS A 79 10.62 10.13 3.85
CA LYS A 79 9.77 9.88 5.03
C LYS A 79 8.27 9.83 4.70
N TYR A 80 7.77 10.57 3.73
CA TYR A 80 6.34 10.56 3.41
C TYR A 80 5.93 9.22 2.79
N ILE A 81 6.65 8.80 1.76
CA ILE A 81 6.44 7.51 1.08
C ILE A 81 6.72 6.34 2.02
N ASN A 82 7.79 6.40 2.80
CA ASN A 82 8.15 5.32 3.73
C ASN A 82 7.08 5.10 4.80
N ASN A 83 6.58 6.18 5.40
CA ASN A 83 5.50 6.05 6.39
C ASN A 83 4.21 5.59 5.70
N PHE A 84 3.89 6.11 4.52
CA PHE A 84 2.73 5.65 3.76
C PHE A 84 2.78 4.13 3.56
N ILE A 85 3.82 3.60 2.91
CA ILE A 85 3.97 2.16 2.63
C ILE A 85 3.85 1.31 3.91
N VAL A 86 4.50 1.72 5.01
CA VAL A 86 4.49 0.93 6.25
C VAL A 86 3.16 0.97 6.98
N TYR A 87 2.52 2.14 7.12
CA TYR A 87 1.22 2.24 7.83
C TYR A 87 0.06 1.60 7.09
N CYS A 88 0.29 1.28 5.85
CA CYS A 88 -0.67 0.75 4.92
C CYS A 88 -0.62 -0.80 4.89
N ILE A 89 0.45 -1.43 5.42
CA ILE A 89 0.64 -2.89 5.37
C ILE A 89 -0.54 -3.72 5.90
N PRO A 90 -1.26 -3.34 6.97
CA PRO A 90 -2.35 -4.18 7.46
C PRO A 90 -3.51 -4.29 6.47
N GLY A 91 -3.80 -3.22 5.73
CA GLY A 91 -4.80 -3.24 4.66
C GLY A 91 -4.36 -4.10 3.48
N LEU A 92 -3.07 -4.06 3.13
CA LEU A 92 -2.51 -4.93 2.10
C LEU A 92 -2.56 -6.41 2.53
N SER A 93 -2.11 -6.72 3.74
CA SER A 93 -2.07 -8.10 4.26
C SER A 93 -3.46 -8.73 4.35
N SER A 94 -4.50 -7.94 4.64
CA SER A 94 -5.87 -8.47 4.66
C SER A 94 -6.35 -8.83 3.26
N ILE A 95 -5.99 -8.07 2.23
CA ILE A 95 -6.29 -8.39 0.83
C ILE A 95 -5.55 -9.65 0.39
N ILE A 96 -4.23 -9.72 0.63
CA ILE A 96 -3.40 -10.90 0.33
C ILE A 96 -4.00 -12.15 0.98
N PHE A 97 -4.37 -12.06 2.25
CA PHE A 97 -4.92 -13.21 2.98
C PHE A 97 -6.21 -13.72 2.31
N ILE A 98 -7.09 -12.83 1.88
CA ILE A 98 -8.32 -13.22 1.18
C ILE A 98 -7.97 -13.87 -0.15
N GLU A 99 -7.12 -13.23 -0.95
CA GLU A 99 -6.74 -13.73 -2.27
C GLU A 99 -6.10 -15.12 -2.19
N PHE A 100 -5.20 -15.34 -1.22
CA PHE A 100 -4.47 -16.61 -1.09
C PHE A 100 -5.32 -17.71 -0.44
N PHE A 101 -6.04 -17.40 0.64
CA PHE A 101 -6.71 -18.43 1.44
C PHE A 101 -8.18 -18.65 1.05
N TYR A 102 -8.86 -17.64 0.50
CA TYR A 102 -10.26 -17.75 0.12
C TYR A 102 -10.44 -17.96 -1.39
N TYR A 103 -9.71 -17.19 -2.21
CA TYR A 103 -9.84 -17.27 -3.66
C TYR A 103 -8.80 -18.18 -4.34
N GLY A 104 -7.77 -18.64 -3.61
CA GLY A 104 -6.71 -19.50 -4.17
C GLY A 104 -5.84 -18.81 -5.23
N LEU A 105 -5.76 -17.48 -5.20
CA LEU A 105 -5.05 -16.64 -6.17
C LEU A 105 -3.55 -16.53 -5.85
N TYR A 106 -2.87 -17.68 -5.79
CA TYR A 106 -1.43 -17.76 -5.42
C TYR A 106 -0.49 -17.10 -6.43
N TYR A 107 -0.96 -16.88 -7.66
CA TYR A 107 -0.18 -16.27 -8.73
C TYR A 107 -0.21 -14.74 -8.70
N ASP A 108 -0.89 -14.13 -7.72
CA ASP A 108 -0.99 -12.68 -7.59
C ASP A 108 0.30 -12.09 -6.99
N TYR A 109 1.29 -11.82 -7.84
CA TYR A 109 2.65 -11.40 -7.44
C TYR A 109 2.76 -9.92 -7.09
N ILE A 110 1.69 -9.15 -7.28
CA ILE A 110 1.65 -7.69 -7.13
C ILE A 110 1.91 -7.26 -5.68
N HIS A 111 1.78 -8.21 -4.75
CA HIS A 111 1.97 -8.01 -3.31
C HIS A 111 3.40 -8.23 -2.84
N ILE A 112 4.21 -8.98 -3.61
CA ILE A 112 5.57 -9.36 -3.21
C ILE A 112 6.46 -8.11 -3.08
N VAL A 113 6.43 -7.23 -4.10
CA VAL A 113 7.25 -6.01 -4.13
C VAL A 113 6.90 -5.06 -2.97
N PRO A 114 5.61 -4.73 -2.72
CA PRO A 114 5.20 -3.98 -1.53
C PRO A 114 5.64 -4.61 -0.21
N PHE A 115 5.50 -5.93 -0.07
CA PHE A 115 5.84 -6.63 1.16
C PHE A 115 7.35 -6.57 1.44
N VAL A 116 8.18 -6.90 0.45
CA VAL A 116 9.65 -6.81 0.56
C VAL A 116 10.10 -5.38 0.83
N THR A 117 9.50 -4.41 0.15
CA THR A 117 9.80 -2.98 0.36
C THR A 117 9.46 -2.55 1.78
N THR A 118 8.33 -3.01 2.32
CA THR A 118 7.92 -2.70 3.70
C THR A 118 8.90 -3.26 4.72
N ILE A 119 9.28 -4.54 4.59
CA ILE A 119 10.30 -5.17 5.45
C ILE A 119 11.61 -4.40 5.37
N PHE A 120 12.04 -4.02 4.17
CA PHE A 120 13.25 -3.23 3.98
C PHE A 120 13.16 -1.87 4.67
N ILE A 121 12.02 -1.18 4.60
CA ILE A 121 11.83 0.11 5.26
C ILE A 121 11.89 -0.06 6.79
N ILE A 122 11.20 -1.06 7.34
CA ILE A 122 11.19 -1.34 8.79
C ILE A 122 12.59 -1.69 9.29
N THR A 123 13.37 -2.45 8.53
CA THR A 123 14.69 -2.94 8.98
C THR A 123 15.81 -1.95 8.70
N LYS A 124 15.88 -1.37 7.50
CA LYS A 124 17.00 -0.54 7.01
C LYS A 124 16.69 0.95 6.96
N LYS A 125 15.43 1.37 6.90
CA LYS A 125 15.01 2.79 6.84
C LYS A 125 14.14 3.22 8.04
N ASN A 126 14.21 2.50 9.16
CA ASN A 126 13.41 2.81 10.36
C ASN A 126 13.60 4.24 10.87
N SER A 127 14.75 4.86 10.60
CA SER A 127 15.06 6.23 11.00
C SER A 127 14.05 7.24 10.43
N THR A 128 13.45 6.92 9.27
CA THR A 128 12.46 7.75 8.57
C THR A 128 11.02 7.55 9.07
N LEU A 129 10.75 6.50 9.85
CA LEU A 129 9.42 6.19 10.37
C LEU A 129 9.10 7.07 11.58
N LEU A 130 7.96 7.77 11.53
CA LEU A 130 7.55 8.73 12.57
C LEU A 130 6.11 8.43 13.03
N PRO A 131 5.84 8.40 14.35
CA PRO A 131 4.50 8.14 14.88
C PRO A 131 3.43 9.14 14.43
N LYS A 132 3.83 10.39 14.17
CA LYS A 132 2.92 11.44 13.71
C LYS A 132 2.25 11.17 12.35
N HIS A 133 2.79 10.23 11.57
CA HIS A 133 2.20 9.82 10.31
C HIS A 133 1.16 8.70 10.46
N GLY A 134 0.96 8.13 11.66
CA GLY A 134 -0.01 7.04 11.84
C GLY A 134 -1.45 7.45 11.57
N ILE A 135 -1.94 8.48 12.27
CA ILE A 135 -3.33 8.95 12.12
C ILE A 135 -3.63 9.41 10.68
N PRO A 136 -2.79 10.24 10.02
CA PRO A 136 -3.06 10.63 8.64
C PRO A 136 -3.15 9.44 7.67
N ASN A 137 -2.25 8.44 7.78
CA ASN A 137 -2.31 7.26 6.93
C ASN A 137 -3.53 6.39 7.22
N PHE A 138 -3.92 6.26 8.50
CA PHE A 138 -5.14 5.56 8.88
C PHE A 138 -6.40 6.17 8.25
N ILE A 139 -6.51 7.51 8.27
CA ILE A 139 -7.62 8.23 7.63
C ILE A 139 -7.61 8.00 6.11
N ILE A 140 -6.46 8.12 5.46
CA ILE A 140 -6.34 7.92 4.01
C ILE A 140 -6.74 6.49 3.62
N VAL A 141 -6.21 5.48 4.31
CA VAL A 141 -6.54 4.06 4.06
C VAL A 141 -8.03 3.80 4.31
N THR A 142 -8.61 4.40 5.35
CA THR A 142 -10.04 4.26 5.64
C THR A 142 -10.88 4.84 4.51
N ILE A 143 -10.67 6.11 4.15
CA ILE A 143 -11.39 6.77 3.04
C ILE A 143 -11.26 5.94 1.75
N TRP A 144 -10.07 5.42 1.51
CA TRP A 144 -9.81 4.60 0.34
C TRP A 144 -10.59 3.29 0.35
N LEU A 145 -10.49 2.48 1.41
CA LEU A 145 -11.24 1.22 1.53
C LEU A 145 -12.75 1.45 1.41
N PHE A 146 -13.27 2.54 2.00
CA PHE A 146 -14.67 2.93 1.87
C PHE A 146 -15.05 3.32 0.44
N SER A 147 -14.18 4.08 -0.25
CA SER A 147 -14.40 4.46 -1.65
C SER A 147 -14.44 3.22 -2.55
N VAL A 148 -13.50 2.30 -2.36
CA VAL A 148 -13.40 1.03 -3.10
C VAL A 148 -14.65 0.18 -2.88
N TYR A 149 -15.13 0.07 -1.65
CA TYR A 149 -16.37 -0.63 -1.32
C TYR A 149 -17.61 -0.01 -1.97
N PHE A 150 -17.86 1.29 -1.74
CA PHE A 150 -19.11 1.94 -2.18
C PHE A 150 -19.19 2.15 -3.69
N LEU A 151 -18.06 2.35 -4.35
CA LEU A 151 -17.99 2.45 -5.80
C LEU A 151 -18.00 1.07 -6.47
N ARG A 152 -18.04 -0.03 -5.70
CA ARG A 152 -18.00 -1.42 -6.18
C ARG A 152 -16.77 -1.70 -7.05
N LEU A 153 -15.61 -1.19 -6.61
CA LEU A 153 -14.35 -1.29 -7.34
C LEU A 153 -13.53 -2.42 -6.71
N ALA A 154 -13.46 -3.59 -7.35
CA ALA A 154 -12.74 -4.79 -6.92
C ALA A 154 -13.21 -5.43 -5.59
N TYR A 155 -13.59 -6.70 -5.61
CA TYR A 155 -13.89 -7.56 -4.43
C TYR A 155 -15.18 -7.27 -3.61
N PHE A 156 -16.14 -6.48 -4.09
CA PHE A 156 -17.21 -5.97 -3.21
C PHE A 156 -18.65 -6.26 -3.60
N ASN A 157 -18.94 -7.53 -3.90
CA ASN A 157 -20.26 -8.13 -3.63
C ASN A 157 -20.40 -8.66 -2.17
N SER A 158 -19.38 -8.46 -1.32
CA SER A 158 -19.41 -8.90 0.08
C SER A 158 -20.51 -8.16 0.87
N PRO A 159 -21.27 -8.86 1.74
CA PRO A 159 -22.21 -8.24 2.65
C PRO A 159 -21.58 -7.14 3.50
N LEU A 160 -22.33 -6.05 3.74
CA LEU A 160 -21.84 -4.88 4.51
C LEU A 160 -21.25 -5.27 5.87
N ILE A 161 -21.81 -6.29 6.52
CA ILE A 161 -21.33 -6.77 7.82
C ILE A 161 -19.93 -7.38 7.73
N GLU A 162 -19.62 -8.14 6.68
CA GLU A 162 -18.30 -8.71 6.47
C GLU A 162 -17.28 -7.61 6.16
N TYR A 163 -17.65 -6.62 5.34
CA TYR A 163 -16.82 -5.44 5.11
C TYR A 163 -16.49 -4.72 6.42
N PHE A 164 -17.49 -4.47 7.27
CA PHE A 164 -17.29 -3.79 8.53
C PHE A 164 -16.37 -4.57 9.48
N LEU A 165 -16.55 -5.90 9.58
CA LEU A 165 -15.67 -6.76 10.38
C LEU A 165 -14.21 -6.70 9.88
N ARG A 166 -13.99 -6.76 8.57
CA ARG A 166 -12.67 -6.63 7.96
C ARG A 166 -12.03 -5.27 8.24
N TRP A 167 -12.83 -4.20 8.17
CA TRP A 167 -12.38 -2.85 8.50
C TRP A 167 -11.96 -2.75 9.97
N VAL A 168 -12.73 -3.33 10.91
CA VAL A 168 -12.36 -3.37 12.34
C VAL A 168 -11.04 -4.10 12.56
N ILE A 169 -10.88 -5.30 11.98
CA ILE A 169 -9.65 -6.10 12.09
C ILE A 169 -8.44 -5.31 11.54
N THR A 170 -8.60 -4.72 10.36
CA THR A 170 -7.56 -3.90 9.72
C THR A 170 -7.21 -2.69 10.58
N SER A 171 -8.19 -2.08 11.23
CA SER A 171 -8.00 -0.94 12.13
C SER A 171 -7.21 -1.30 13.38
N ILE A 172 -7.50 -2.45 13.99
CA ILE A 172 -6.74 -2.98 15.13
C ILE A 172 -5.28 -3.25 14.72
N ALA A 173 -5.06 -3.86 13.56
CA ALA A 173 -3.72 -4.15 13.05
C ALA A 173 -2.94 -2.86 12.68
N ASN A 174 -3.63 -1.83 12.17
CA ASN A 174 -3.06 -0.49 11.96
C ASN A 174 -2.64 0.17 13.27
N PHE A 175 -3.46 0.07 14.31
CA PHE A 175 -3.09 0.55 15.64
C PHE A 175 -1.86 -0.18 16.18
N GLY A 176 -1.80 -1.51 16.01
CA GLY A 176 -0.62 -2.31 16.34
C GLY A 176 0.65 -1.82 15.62
N THR A 177 0.55 -1.55 14.32
CA THR A 177 1.66 -1.00 13.51
C THR A 177 2.12 0.36 14.02
N TRP A 178 1.18 1.23 14.40
CA TRP A 178 1.50 2.52 15.02
C TRP A 178 2.20 2.39 16.36
N CYS A 179 1.73 1.51 17.23
CA CYS A 179 2.38 1.20 18.50
C CYS A 179 3.81 0.69 18.31
N LEU A 180 4.04 -0.20 17.33
CA LEU A 180 5.39 -0.68 16.99
C LEU A 180 6.31 0.47 16.56
N ILE A 181 5.85 1.34 15.67
CA ILE A 181 6.63 2.50 15.21
C ILE A 181 6.90 3.47 16.37
N LEU A 182 5.94 3.69 17.26
CA LEU A 182 6.10 4.50 18.46
C LEU A 182 7.20 3.95 19.39
N ILE A 183 7.19 2.63 19.64
CA ILE A 183 8.21 1.95 20.44
C ILE A 183 9.59 2.10 19.77
N MET A 184 9.69 1.83 18.47
CA MET A 184 10.93 1.98 17.70
C MET A 184 11.44 3.42 17.71
N HIS A 185 10.55 4.41 17.69
CA HIS A 185 10.90 5.83 17.77
C HIS A 185 11.47 6.19 19.15
N LYS A 186 10.79 5.80 20.24
CA LYS A 186 11.26 6.04 21.61
C LYS A 186 12.63 5.41 21.86
N LYS A 187 12.86 4.16 21.41
CA LYS A 187 14.17 3.49 21.52
C LYS A 187 15.29 4.26 20.81
N ARG A 188 15.02 4.85 19.64
CA ARG A 188 16.01 5.65 18.89
C ARG A 188 16.37 6.95 19.61
N ILE A 189 15.40 7.64 20.19
CA ILE A 189 15.64 8.88 20.94
C ILE A 189 16.51 8.58 22.17
N LYS A 190 16.17 7.55 22.95
CA LYS A 190 16.95 7.15 24.13
C LYS A 190 18.41 6.83 23.78
N LYS A 191 18.64 6.09 22.68
CA LYS A 191 20.00 5.76 22.24
C LYS A 191 20.82 7.01 21.85
N LYS A 192 20.19 8.01 21.24
CA LYS A 192 20.86 9.27 20.88
C LYS A 192 21.19 10.15 22.09
N GLY A 193 20.32 10.18 23.09
CA GLY A 193 20.57 10.91 24.34
C GLY A 193 21.76 10.33 25.12
N ASN A 194 21.88 9.01 25.20
CA ASN A 194 22.99 8.37 25.89
C ASN A 194 24.33 8.47 25.13
N SER A 195 24.32 8.76 23.83
CA SER A 195 25.55 8.93 23.02
C SER A 195 26.11 10.36 23.03
N SER A 196 25.38 11.33 23.60
CA SER A 196 25.85 12.72 23.77
C SER A 196 26.44 13.00 25.15
N GLU A 197 26.52 11.99 26.02
CA GLU A 197 27.07 12.08 27.39
C GLU A 197 28.47 11.44 27.52
N PHE A 198 29.11 11.10 26.41
CA PHE A 198 30.49 10.58 26.35
C PHE A 198 31.35 11.41 25.39
#